data_AF-A0AAE2JU60-F1
#
_entry.id   AF-A0AAE2JU60-F1
#
_cell.length_a   1.000
_cell.length_b   1.000
_cell.length_c   1.000
_cell.angle_alpha   90.00
_cell.angle_beta   90.00
_cell.angle_gamma   90.00
#
_symmetry.space_group_name_H-M   'P 1'
#
loop_
_entity.id
_entity.type
_entity.pdbx_description
1 polymer ?
#
loop_
_entity_poly.entity_id
_entity_poly.type
_entity_poly.pdbx_seq_one_letter_code
_entity_poly.pdbx_strand_id
1 'polypeptide(L)'
;MSRIEHLFRKEEDNRSLAEIHFERLTAVAADIEHDFNRLRAAQSEIDRELSDKYHEIEKGNFDVVRGYYLAKGLQNILQRRRTIKGELCRLNSLKDSLELDRVGERLQRKIKQDERLREQLNSSLKLSEII
;
A
#
# COMPACT_ATOMS: atom_id res chain seq x y z
N MET A 1 -2.68 -34.19 -16.65
CA MET A 1 -3.05 -33.28 -15.56
C MET A 1 -2.87 -34.01 -14.24
N SER A 2 -2.08 -33.43 -13.35
CA SER A 2 -1.70 -34.05 -12.08
C SER A 2 -2.85 -33.97 -11.07
N ARG A 3 -2.99 -34.96 -10.18
CA ARG A 3 -3.97 -34.99 -9.07
C ARG A 3 -3.89 -33.73 -8.19
N ILE A 4 -2.73 -33.08 -8.17
CA ILE A 4 -2.45 -31.81 -7.48
C ILE A 4 -3.18 -30.64 -8.17
N GLU A 5 -3.14 -30.54 -9.50
CA GLU A 5 -3.81 -29.47 -10.25
C GLU A 5 -5.34 -29.54 -10.08
N HIS A 6 -5.90 -30.75 -9.97
CA HIS A 6 -7.33 -30.94 -9.76
C HIS A 6 -7.79 -30.59 -8.32
N LEU A 7 -6.88 -30.65 -7.34
CA LEU A 7 -7.13 -30.21 -5.97
C LEU A 7 -7.08 -28.69 -5.87
N PHE A 8 -6.06 -28.05 -6.47
CA PHE A 8 -5.96 -26.58 -6.53
C PHE A 8 -7.15 -25.93 -7.24
N ARG A 9 -7.59 -26.52 -8.36
CA ARG A 9 -8.77 -26.02 -9.09
C ARG A 9 -10.08 -26.19 -8.32
N LYS A 10 -10.17 -27.21 -7.44
CA LYS A 10 -11.33 -27.44 -6.57
C LYS A 10 -11.39 -26.46 -5.39
N GLU A 11 -10.25 -25.96 -4.93
CA GLU A 11 -10.18 -24.95 -3.87
C GLU A 11 -10.56 -23.56 -4.37
N GLU A 12 -10.21 -23.20 -5.61
CA GLU A 12 -10.64 -21.93 -6.23
C GLU A 12 -12.16 -21.88 -6.45
N ASP A 13 -12.79 -23.00 -6.82
CA ASP A 13 -14.24 -23.11 -7.03
C ASP A 13 -15.08 -23.01 -5.74
N ASN A 14 -14.44 -22.99 -4.57
CA ASN A 14 -15.11 -22.96 -3.27
C ASN A 14 -14.92 -21.64 -2.51
N ARG A 15 -14.09 -20.71 -3.02
CA ARG A 15 -13.91 -19.39 -2.39
C ARG A 15 -15.09 -18.48 -2.68
N SER A 16 -15.58 -17.81 -1.65
CA SER A 16 -16.60 -16.78 -1.80
C SER A 16 -16.05 -15.62 -2.63
N LEU A 17 -16.91 -15.00 -3.46
CA LEU A 17 -16.57 -13.75 -4.16
C LEU A 17 -16.03 -12.69 -3.18
N ALA A 18 -16.56 -12.66 -1.96
CA ALA A 18 -16.09 -11.76 -0.92
C ALA A 18 -14.63 -12.03 -0.49
N GLU A 19 -14.22 -13.29 -0.40
CA GLU A 19 -12.84 -13.67 -0.09
C GLU A 19 -11.89 -13.26 -1.22
N ILE A 20 -12.29 -13.49 -2.48
CA ILE A 20 -11.50 -13.08 -3.65
C ILE A 20 -11.28 -11.56 -3.66
N HIS A 21 -12.33 -10.77 -3.41
CA HIS A 21 -12.20 -9.31 -3.33
C HIS A 21 -11.40 -8.85 -2.12
N PHE A 22 -11.50 -9.55 -0.98
CA PHE A 22 -10.71 -9.24 0.21
C PHE A 22 -9.22 -9.53 0.01
N GLU A 23 -8.87 -10.64 -0.65
CA GLU A 23 -7.49 -10.94 -1.04
C GLU A 23 -6.92 -9.86 -1.97
N ARG A 24 -7.69 -9.42 -2.96
CA ARG A 24 -7.29 -8.32 -3.85
C ARG A 24 -7.07 -7.01 -3.09
N LEU A 25 -7.96 -6.66 -2.15
CA LEU A 25 -7.79 -5.49 -1.29
C LEU A 25 -6.53 -5.59 -0.44
N THR A 26 -6.22 -6.79 0.06
CA THR A 26 -5.01 -7.06 0.85
C THR A 26 -3.75 -6.89 0.00
N ALA A 27 -3.77 -7.39 -1.23
CA ALA A 27 -2.67 -7.20 -2.18
C ALA A 27 -2.43 -5.71 -2.48
N VAL A 28 -3.50 -4.95 -2.76
CA VAL A 28 -3.40 -3.50 -2.99
C VAL A 28 -2.85 -2.76 -1.76
N ALA A 29 -3.24 -3.15 -0.55
CA ALA A 29 -2.69 -2.54 0.65
C ALA A 29 -1.20 -2.87 0.87
N ALA A 30 -0.77 -4.07 0.50
CA ALA A 30 0.65 -4.43 0.50
C ALA A 30 1.45 -3.57 -0.50
N ASP A 31 0.90 -3.34 -1.69
CA ASP A 31 1.51 -2.45 -2.69
C ASP A 31 1.60 -1.00 -2.19
N ILE A 32 0.53 -0.49 -1.55
CA ILE A 32 0.53 0.83 -0.91
C ILE A 32 1.63 0.93 0.16
N GLU A 33 1.78 -0.08 1.01
CA GLU A 33 2.83 -0.11 2.04
C GLU A 33 4.23 -0.15 1.41
N HIS A 34 4.41 -0.92 0.34
CA HIS A 34 5.66 -0.97 -0.40
C HIS A 34 6.04 0.41 -0.95
N ASP A 35 5.13 1.07 -1.66
CA ASP A 35 5.38 2.40 -2.22
C ASP A 35 5.57 3.47 -1.15
N PHE A 36 4.84 3.37 -0.03
CA PHE A 36 5.02 4.25 1.12
C PHE A 36 6.45 4.16 1.68
N ASN A 37 6.98 2.95 1.82
CA ASN A 37 8.35 2.71 2.28
C ASN A 37 9.39 3.23 1.28
N ARG A 38 9.16 3.06 -0.03
CA ARG A 38 10.02 3.63 -1.07
C ARG A 38 10.07 5.16 -1.00
N LEU A 39 8.92 5.81 -0.84
CA LEU A 39 8.84 7.26 -0.71
C LEU A 39 9.50 7.77 0.58
N ARG A 40 9.40 7.04 1.70
CA ARG A 40 10.13 7.35 2.93
C ARG A 40 11.65 7.30 2.74
N ALA A 41 12.15 6.27 2.06
CA ALA A 41 13.57 6.16 1.76
C ALA A 41 14.04 7.35 0.91
N ALA A 42 13.31 7.67 -0.15
CA ALA A 42 13.61 8.82 -1.01
C ALA A 42 13.52 10.16 -0.24
N GLN A 43 12.57 10.32 0.69
CA GLN A 43 12.51 11.50 1.55
C GLN A 43 13.76 11.62 2.42
N SER A 44 14.24 10.51 3.01
CA SER A 44 15.45 10.51 3.84
C SER A 44 16.70 10.91 3.05
N GLU A 45 16.82 10.47 1.81
CA GLU A 45 17.91 10.88 0.90
C GLU A 45 17.87 12.38 0.62
N ILE A 46 16.68 12.92 0.31
CA ILE A 46 16.51 14.36 0.08
C ILE A 46 16.80 15.16 1.34
N ASP A 47 16.39 14.68 2.52
CA ASP A 47 16.66 15.35 3.79
C ASP A 47 18.17 15.40 4.09
N ARG A 48 18.93 14.36 3.69
CA ARG A 48 20.40 14.36 3.75
C ARG A 48 20.99 15.41 2.79
N GLU A 49 20.58 15.38 1.52
CA GLU A 49 21.01 16.35 0.50
C GLU A 49 20.72 17.81 0.93
N LEU A 50 19.56 18.03 1.56
CA LEU A 50 19.16 19.32 2.10
C LEU A 50 20.08 19.76 3.24
N SER A 51 20.42 18.86 4.16
CA SER A 51 21.34 19.13 5.27
C SER A 51 22.73 19.50 4.76
N ASP A 52 23.25 18.74 3.79
CA ASP A 52 24.54 19.02 3.16
C ASP A 52 24.54 20.40 2.48
N LYS A 53 23.44 20.73 1.78
CA LYS A 53 23.30 22.03 1.13
C LYS A 53 23.25 23.19 2.13
N TYR A 54 22.56 22.99 3.26
CA TYR A 54 22.56 23.99 4.33
C TYR A 54 23.94 24.18 4.93
N HIS A 55 24.69 23.11 5.18
CA HIS A 55 26.06 23.22 5.68
C HIS A 55 27.00 23.90 4.70
N GLU A 56 26.85 23.66 3.38
CA GLU A 56 27.60 24.38 2.35
C GLU A 56 27.33 25.88 2.40
N ILE A 57 26.06 26.27 2.55
CA ILE A 57 25.64 27.67 2.64
C ILE A 57 26.12 28.31 3.96
N GLU A 58 26.04 27.59 5.08
CA GLU A 58 26.43 28.11 6.40
C GLU A 58 27.94 28.36 6.51
N LYS A 59 28.75 27.48 5.92
CA LYS A 59 30.22 27.54 6.01
C LYS A 59 30.88 28.29 4.86
N GLY A 60 30.15 28.51 3.76
CA GLY A 60 30.69 29.12 2.55
C GLY A 60 30.68 30.64 2.61
N ASN A 61 31.80 31.27 2.24
CA ASN A 61 31.76 32.63 1.70
C ASN A 61 31.50 32.54 0.20
N PHE A 62 30.51 33.26 -0.29
CA PHE A 62 30.14 33.25 -1.70
C PHE A 62 29.86 34.65 -2.22
N ASP A 63 30.28 34.88 -3.47
CA ASP A 63 29.88 36.04 -4.24
C ASP A 63 28.44 35.87 -4.76
N VAL A 64 27.96 36.89 -5.48
CA VAL A 64 26.59 36.93 -6.02
C VAL A 64 26.32 35.76 -6.96
N VAL A 65 27.27 35.39 -7.82
CA VAL A 65 27.10 34.34 -8.82
C VAL A 65 26.99 32.98 -8.13
N ARG A 66 27.89 32.69 -7.20
CA ARG A 66 27.89 31.44 -6.44
C ARG A 66 26.66 31.35 -5.52
N GLY A 67 26.26 32.46 -4.90
CA GLY A 67 25.02 32.56 -4.12
C GLY A 67 23.77 32.21 -4.93
N TYR A 68 23.69 32.67 -6.19
CA TYR A 68 22.60 32.31 -7.09
C TYR A 68 22.51 30.79 -7.32
N TYR A 69 23.63 30.13 -7.63
CA TYR A 69 23.63 28.69 -7.85
C TYR A 69 23.28 27.89 -6.58
N LEU A 70 23.77 28.33 -5.42
CA LEU A 70 23.42 27.73 -4.13
C LEU A 70 21.90 27.81 -3.88
N ALA A 71 21.31 28.99 -4.07
CA ALA A 71 19.89 29.21 -3.89
C ALA A 71 19.05 28.40 -4.90
N LYS A 72 19.48 28.33 -6.17
CA LYS A 72 18.80 27.53 -7.19
C LYS A 72 18.83 26.04 -6.88
N GLY A 73 19.97 25.53 -6.41
CA GLY A 73 20.11 24.15 -5.95
C GLY A 73 19.20 23.86 -4.76
N LEU A 74 19.20 24.73 -3.75
CA LEU A 74 18.34 24.60 -2.58
C LEU A 74 16.85 24.62 -2.96
N GLN A 75 16.44 25.51 -3.88
CA GLN A 75 15.08 25.54 -4.40
C GLN A 75 14.68 24.20 -5.03
N ASN A 76 15.56 23.58 -5.81
CA ASN A 76 15.29 22.29 -6.44
C ASN A 76 15.10 21.17 -5.41
N ILE A 77 15.99 21.10 -4.41
CA ILE A 77 15.89 20.12 -3.31
C ILE A 77 14.55 20.27 -2.57
N LEU A 78 14.17 21.50 -2.23
CA LEU A 78 12.92 21.78 -1.52
C LEU A 78 11.67 21.43 -2.34
N GLN A 79 11.71 21.66 -3.66
CA GLN A 79 10.62 21.26 -4.56
C GLN A 79 10.47 19.75 -4.62
N ARG A 80 11.55 19.01 -4.83
CA ARG A 80 11.55 17.53 -4.81
C ARG A 80 11.01 16.99 -3.49
N ARG A 81 11.47 17.55 -2.36
CA ARG A 81 10.99 17.20 -1.02
C ARG A 81 9.48 17.39 -0.88
N ARG A 82 8.95 18.51 -1.39
CA ARG A 82 7.52 18.82 -1.29
C ARG A 82 6.66 17.86 -2.11
N THR A 83 7.12 17.44 -3.29
CA THR A 83 6.45 16.40 -4.09
C THR A 83 6.35 15.09 -3.32
N ILE A 84 7.45 14.60 -2.75
CA ILE A 84 7.46 13.35 -1.98
C ILE A 84 6.56 13.45 -0.75
N LYS A 85 6.65 14.55 0.01
CA LYS A 85 5.80 14.77 1.19
C LYS A 85 4.30 14.79 0.81
N GLY A 86 3.96 15.36 -0.35
CA GLY A 86 2.60 15.36 -0.86
C GLY A 86 2.07 13.96 -1.14
N GLU A 87 2.87 13.11 -1.79
CA GLU A 87 2.49 11.70 -2.04
C GLU A 87 2.40 10.87 -0.76
N LEU A 88 3.35 11.02 0.16
CA LEU A 88 3.28 10.34 1.47
C LEU A 88 2.01 10.70 2.23
N CYS A 89 1.57 11.97 2.18
CA CYS A 89 0.31 12.39 2.79
C CYS A 89 -0.89 11.65 2.18
N ARG A 90 -0.96 11.59 0.84
CA ARG A 90 -2.04 10.89 0.13
C ARG A 90 -2.07 9.39 0.42
N LEU A 91 -0.92 8.72 0.38
CA LEU A 91 -0.83 7.29 0.70
C LEU A 91 -1.17 7.00 2.16
N ASN A 92 -0.77 7.87 3.09
CA ASN A 92 -1.14 7.71 4.49
C ASN A 92 -2.66 7.77 4.67
N SER A 93 -3.33 8.71 4.00
CA SER A 93 -4.80 8.79 4.02
C SER A 93 -5.46 7.52 3.48
N LEU A 94 -4.92 6.92 2.41
CA LEU A 94 -5.42 5.64 1.89
C LEU A 94 -5.23 4.49 2.89
N LYS A 95 -4.04 4.41 3.50
CA LYS A 95 -3.73 3.40 4.51
C LYS A 95 -4.65 3.51 5.73
N ASP A 96 -4.85 4.72 6.23
CA ASP A 96 -5.74 5.00 7.36
C ASP A 96 -7.21 4.63 7.03
N SER A 97 -7.61 4.78 5.76
CA SER A 97 -8.98 4.51 5.31
C SER A 97 -9.30 3.01 5.12
N LEU A 98 -8.29 2.18 4.86
CA LEU A 98 -8.51 0.80 4.41
C LEU A 98 -8.95 -0.16 5.54
N GLU A 99 -8.72 0.17 6.82
CA GLU A 99 -9.08 -0.62 8.04
C GLU A 99 -9.09 -2.17 7.84
N LEU A 100 -8.11 -2.72 7.12
CA LEU A 100 -8.21 -4.09 6.59
C LEU A 100 -8.34 -5.15 7.67
N ASP A 101 -7.67 -4.97 8.80
CA ASP A 101 -7.76 -5.90 9.93
C ASP A 101 -9.21 -6.05 10.41
N ARG A 102 -9.94 -4.94 10.55
CA ARG A 102 -11.36 -4.95 10.96
C ARG A 102 -12.26 -5.52 9.88
N VAL A 103 -11.95 -5.27 8.61
CA VAL A 103 -12.70 -5.84 7.48
C VAL A 103 -12.53 -7.36 7.45
N GLY A 104 -11.29 -7.84 7.58
CA GLY A 104 -10.96 -9.26 7.61
C GLY A 104 -11.63 -10.00 8.75
N GLU A 105 -11.56 -9.45 9.97
CA GLU A 105 -12.25 -10.04 11.13
C GLU A 105 -13.76 -10.15 10.93
N ARG A 106 -14.40 -9.10 10.41
CA ARG A 106 -15.85 -9.10 10.16
C ARG A 106 -16.22 -10.11 9.08
N LEU A 107 -15.44 -10.20 8.02
CA LEU A 107 -15.65 -11.16 6.94
C LEU A 107 -15.54 -12.60 7.46
N GLN A 108 -14.49 -12.92 8.20
CA GLN A 108 -14.28 -14.24 8.79
C GLN A 108 -15.41 -14.66 9.74
N ARG A 109 -15.94 -13.73 10.54
CA ARG A 109 -17.11 -14.02 11.39
C ARG A 109 -18.35 -14.35 10.57
N LYS A 110 -18.55 -13.67 9.44
CA LYS A 110 -19.71 -13.89 8.55
C LYS A 110 -19.60 -15.17 7.76
N ILE A 111 -18.41 -15.53 7.28
CA ILE A 111 -18.15 -16.82 6.63
C ILE A 111 -18.48 -17.96 7.59
N LYS A 112 -17.92 -17.94 8.81
CA LYS A 112 -18.23 -18.96 9.83
C LYS A 112 -19.71 -19.05 10.19
N GLN A 113 -20.42 -17.92 10.17
CA GLN A 113 -21.85 -17.90 10.40
C GLN A 113 -22.63 -18.56 9.25
N ASP A 114 -22.23 -18.30 8.00
CA ASP A 114 -22.82 -18.90 6.80
C ASP A 114 -22.58 -20.41 6.74
N GLU A 115 -21.35 -20.86 7.01
CA GLU A 115 -20.98 -22.28 7.05
C GLU A 115 -21.87 -23.07 8.02
N ARG A 116 -22.02 -22.55 9.25
CA ARG A 116 -22.92 -23.16 10.26
C ARG A 116 -24.36 -23.25 9.79
N LEU A 117 -24.85 -22.22 9.09
CA LEU A 117 -26.22 -22.20 8.59
C LEU A 117 -26.42 -23.24 7.47
N ARG A 118 -25.43 -23.38 6.57
CA ARG A 118 -25.46 -24.40 5.51
C ARG A 118 -25.45 -25.82 6.07
N GLU A 119 -24.66 -26.07 7.11
CA GLU A 119 -24.63 -27.35 7.84
C GLU A 119 -26.01 -27.65 8.45
N GLN A 120 -26.63 -26.69 9.13
CA GLN A 120 -27.97 -26.84 9.71
C GLN A 120 -29.06 -27.15 8.67
N LEU A 121 -28.95 -26.54 7.49
CA LEU A 121 -29.91 -26.72 6.40
C LEU A 121 -29.57 -27.89 5.46
N ASN A 122 -28.46 -28.61 5.70
CA ASN A 122 -27.92 -29.63 4.79
C ASN A 122 -27.79 -29.14 3.33
N SER A 123 -27.49 -27.87 3.15
CA SER A 123 -27.40 -27.23 1.84
C SER A 123 -25.99 -27.37 1.26
N SER A 124 -25.87 -27.99 0.08
CA SER A 124 -24.60 -28.14 -0.65
C SER A 124 -24.55 -27.40 -1.98
N LEU A 125 -25.62 -26.67 -2.34
CA LEU A 125 -25.73 -25.93 -3.60
C LEU A 125 -24.64 -24.85 -3.67
N LYS A 126 -23.90 -24.83 -4.78
CA LYS A 126 -22.80 -23.89 -5.00
C LYS A 126 -23.28 -22.62 -5.69
N LEU A 127 -22.59 -21.50 -5.45
CA LEU A 127 -22.92 -20.24 -6.11
C LEU A 127 -22.82 -20.34 -7.65
N SER A 128 -21.82 -21.06 -8.14
CA SER A 128 -21.61 -21.33 -9.58
C SER A 128 -22.71 -22.19 -10.23
N GLU A 129 -23.55 -22.84 -9.44
CA GLU A 129 -24.71 -23.58 -9.93
C GLU A 129 -25.96 -22.70 -10.05
N ILE A 130 -25.91 -21.47 -9.50
CA ILE A 130 -27.01 -20.50 -9.47
C ILE A 130 -26.78 -19.37 -10.50
N ILE A 131 -25.54 -18.90 -10.60
CA ILE A 131 -25.12 -17.78 -11.45
C ILE A 131 -23.89 -18.18 -12.25
#